data_AF-A0AAN8MR88-F1
#
_entry.id   AF-A0AAN8MR88-F1
#
_cell.length_a   1.000
_cell.length_b   1.000
_cell.length_c   1.000
_cell.angle_alpha   90.00
_cell.angle_beta   90.00
_cell.angle_gamma   90.00
#
_symmetry.space_group_name_H-M   'P 1'
#
loop_
_entity.id
_entity.type
_entity.pdbx_description
1 polymer ?
#
loop_
_entity_poly.entity_id
_entity_poly.type
_entity_poly.pdbx_seq_one_letter_code
_entity_poly.pdbx_strand_id
1 'polypeptide(L)'
;MDRPATLQDYKAAMLLSGVGDALGYRNQLWEYNESGTAIHQELQELGGLKNITAQLPDWPVSDDTVLHLATAEALATGKEGEELLQDVAARYVEGMKDMEGRKPGPSSILGVSQLRPGTEGGFRVPYNPDGTGCGAAMRSMCIGLRYPWPEQLSTLVAIAVETGRMTHPHPTGFLGAVASALFTSYAVQRRPITTWGLGLVKEACPISKSFVQSRGFAVRETERDWGYFTEKWEWYLELRGLSERTGPVLWPASYGPAERDKVYKSFSLKGWAGRSGHDAPMIALDALLGAGSDWEELMSRGAFHGGDSDSTAVIACCCWGLLHGTEGVPPGNYTHLEYRERLESSAEKLYALSHRGGDKYDP
;
A
#
# COMPACT_ATOMS: atom_id res chain seq x y z
N MET A 1 -7.46 -0.63 21.23
CA MET A 1 -8.10 -1.37 20.11
C MET A 1 -7.87 -2.83 20.41
N ASP A 2 -8.67 -3.38 21.34
CA ASP A 2 -8.25 -4.59 22.08
C ASP A 2 -8.99 -5.85 21.58
N ARG A 3 -9.66 -5.75 20.43
CA ARG A 3 -10.37 -6.87 19.81
C ARG A 3 -9.59 -7.41 18.59
N PRO A 4 -9.65 -8.74 18.35
CA PRO A 4 -9.15 -9.33 17.12
C PRO A 4 -9.77 -8.68 15.87
N ALA A 5 -9.02 -8.70 14.77
CA ALA A 5 -9.57 -8.35 13.47
C ALA A 5 -10.66 -9.34 13.05
N THR A 6 -11.74 -8.82 12.50
CA THR A 6 -12.92 -9.57 12.05
C THR A 6 -12.97 -9.59 10.52
N LEU A 7 -13.87 -10.43 9.99
CA LEU A 7 -14.18 -10.41 8.56
C LEU A 7 -14.62 -9.01 8.07
N GLN A 8 -15.37 -8.26 8.88
CA GLN A 8 -15.82 -6.92 8.51
C GLN A 8 -14.66 -5.93 8.42
N ASP A 9 -13.65 -6.07 9.28
CA ASP A 9 -12.43 -5.25 9.19
C ASP A 9 -11.66 -5.56 7.90
N TYR A 10 -11.59 -6.83 7.48
CA TYR A 10 -10.96 -7.23 6.22
C TYR A 10 -11.73 -6.68 5.00
N LYS A 11 -13.07 -6.74 5.04
CA LYS A 11 -13.91 -6.13 3.99
C LYS A 11 -13.69 -4.63 3.91
N ALA A 12 -13.70 -3.94 5.05
CA ALA A 12 -13.40 -2.52 5.13
C ALA A 12 -11.99 -2.21 4.60
N ALA A 13 -10.99 -3.04 4.89
CA ALA A 13 -9.63 -2.88 4.40
C ALA A 13 -9.56 -2.85 2.86
N MET A 14 -10.11 -3.87 2.19
CA MET A 14 -10.09 -3.93 0.73
C MET A 14 -10.99 -2.85 0.11
N LEU A 15 -12.18 -2.64 0.67
CA LEU A 15 -13.13 -1.65 0.17
C LEU A 15 -12.56 -0.23 0.28
N LEU A 16 -12.12 0.18 1.47
CA LEU A 16 -11.63 1.54 1.70
C LEU A 16 -10.28 1.79 1.02
N SER A 17 -9.48 0.75 0.78
CA SER A 17 -8.31 0.87 -0.11
C SER A 17 -8.73 1.39 -1.49
N GLY A 18 -9.73 0.76 -2.13
CA GLY A 18 -10.25 1.24 -3.41
C GLY A 18 -10.98 2.58 -3.34
N VAL A 19 -11.61 2.92 -2.21
CA VAL A 19 -12.15 4.27 -1.98
C VAL A 19 -11.03 5.31 -1.94
N GLY A 20 -9.94 5.02 -1.23
CA GLY A 20 -8.78 5.89 -1.11
C GLY A 20 -8.19 6.21 -2.48
N ASP A 21 -7.98 5.17 -3.28
CA ASP A 21 -7.59 5.28 -4.69
C ASP A 21 -8.56 6.19 -5.46
N ALA A 22 -9.83 5.80 -5.60
CA ALA A 22 -10.78 6.53 -6.44
C ALA A 22 -10.92 8.01 -6.04
N LEU A 23 -10.91 8.29 -4.73
CA LEU A 23 -11.02 9.65 -4.20
C LEU A 23 -9.71 10.45 -4.34
N GLY A 24 -8.53 9.82 -4.20
CA GLY A 24 -7.24 10.46 -4.44
C GLY A 24 -6.94 10.66 -5.94
N TYR A 25 -7.56 9.85 -6.79
CA TYR A 25 -7.40 9.86 -8.24
C TYR A 25 -8.30 10.90 -8.91
N ARG A 26 -9.61 10.82 -8.60
CA ARG A 26 -10.70 11.61 -9.21
C ARG A 26 -10.59 11.70 -10.72
N ASN A 27 -10.56 10.55 -11.38
CA ASN A 27 -10.43 10.46 -12.84
C ASN A 27 -9.26 11.31 -13.37
N GLN A 28 -8.08 11.20 -12.73
CA GLN A 28 -6.84 11.92 -13.04
C GLN A 28 -6.81 13.40 -12.64
N LEU A 29 -7.94 13.99 -12.21
CA LEU A 29 -8.00 15.42 -11.94
C LEU A 29 -7.20 15.82 -10.69
N TRP A 30 -7.09 14.93 -9.71
CA TRP A 30 -6.41 15.22 -8.44
C TRP A 30 -5.01 14.62 -8.37
N GLU A 31 -4.78 13.41 -8.88
CA GLU A 31 -3.44 12.78 -8.94
C GLU A 31 -2.38 13.71 -9.60
N TYR A 32 -2.74 14.42 -10.67
CA TYR A 32 -1.82 15.31 -11.38
C TYR A 32 -1.93 16.78 -10.97
N ASN A 33 -2.68 17.10 -9.91
CA ASN A 33 -2.75 18.44 -9.35
C ASN A 33 -1.69 18.58 -8.26
N GLU A 34 -0.58 19.25 -8.56
CA GLU A 34 0.54 19.46 -7.62
C GLU A 34 0.24 20.44 -6.47
N SER A 35 -1.03 20.83 -6.25
CA SER A 35 -1.45 21.72 -5.17
C SER A 35 -2.53 21.08 -4.30
N GLY A 36 -2.13 20.56 -3.14
CA GLY A 36 -3.04 20.08 -2.11
C GLY A 36 -4.03 21.16 -1.68
N THR A 37 -3.61 22.43 -1.62
CA THR A 37 -4.54 23.54 -1.34
C THR A 37 -5.63 23.69 -2.40
N ALA A 38 -5.31 23.50 -3.68
CA ALA A 38 -6.31 23.57 -4.76
C ALA A 38 -7.26 22.37 -4.71
N ILE A 39 -6.73 21.17 -4.47
CA ILE A 39 -7.54 19.95 -4.27
C ILE A 39 -8.53 20.17 -3.10
N HIS A 40 -8.04 20.67 -1.97
CA HIS A 40 -8.87 20.97 -0.81
C HIS A 40 -9.92 22.04 -1.08
N GLN A 41 -9.60 23.07 -1.88
CA GLN A 41 -10.55 24.09 -2.28
C GLN A 41 -11.66 23.48 -3.14
N GLU A 42 -11.32 22.70 -4.16
CA GLU A 42 -12.30 22.04 -5.02
C GLU A 42 -13.16 21.04 -4.22
N LEU A 43 -12.57 20.31 -3.27
CA LEU A 43 -13.33 19.46 -2.34
C LEU A 43 -14.41 20.25 -1.58
N GLN A 44 -14.11 21.47 -1.14
CA GLN A 44 -15.11 22.33 -0.49
C GLN A 44 -16.18 22.82 -1.48
N GLU A 45 -15.80 23.15 -2.72
CA GLU A 45 -16.74 23.53 -3.79
C GLU A 45 -17.70 22.38 -4.15
N LEU A 46 -17.23 21.13 -4.04
CA LEU A 46 -18.05 19.91 -4.14
C LEU A 46 -18.92 19.64 -2.90
N GLY A 47 -18.87 20.51 -1.89
CA GLY A 47 -19.65 20.39 -0.66
C GLY A 47 -18.97 19.57 0.45
N GLY A 48 -17.70 19.26 0.32
CA GLY A 48 -16.91 18.47 1.28
C GLY A 48 -17.05 16.95 1.09
N LEU A 49 -16.20 16.20 1.80
CA LEU A 49 -16.07 14.75 1.61
C LEU A 49 -17.38 13.98 1.79
N LYS A 50 -18.20 14.39 2.76
CA LYS A 50 -19.53 13.81 3.02
C LYS A 50 -20.52 13.86 1.85
N ASN A 51 -20.30 14.74 0.88
CA ASN A 51 -21.17 14.94 -0.27
C ASN A 51 -20.63 14.27 -1.55
N ILE A 52 -19.47 13.62 -1.48
CA ILE A 52 -18.94 12.85 -2.60
C ILE A 52 -19.65 11.50 -2.66
N THR A 53 -20.06 11.11 -3.88
CA THR A 53 -20.45 9.74 -4.20
C THR A 53 -19.38 9.14 -5.10
N ALA A 54 -18.58 8.20 -4.59
CA ALA A 54 -17.54 7.54 -5.36
C ALA A 54 -18.19 6.53 -6.32
N GLN A 55 -18.42 6.98 -7.56
CA GLN A 55 -19.03 6.20 -8.62
C GLN A 55 -18.51 6.67 -9.99
N LEU A 56 -18.62 5.78 -10.96
CA LEU A 56 -18.34 6.11 -12.36
C LEU A 56 -19.33 7.15 -12.91
N PRO A 57 -18.91 8.00 -13.86
CA PRO A 57 -17.58 8.06 -14.46
C PRO A 57 -16.58 8.95 -13.72
N ASP A 58 -17.00 9.69 -12.69
CA ASP A 58 -16.20 10.77 -12.09
C ASP A 58 -15.14 10.25 -11.10
N TRP A 59 -15.39 9.08 -10.50
CA TRP A 59 -14.53 8.46 -9.50
C TRP A 59 -14.23 6.98 -9.84
N PRO A 60 -13.57 6.71 -10.98
CA PRO A 60 -13.03 5.38 -11.26
C PRO A 60 -11.89 5.08 -10.28
N VAL A 61 -11.64 3.80 -10.02
CA VAL A 61 -10.37 3.39 -9.40
C VAL A 61 -9.22 3.49 -10.42
N SER A 62 -7.99 3.71 -9.97
CA SER A 62 -6.79 3.78 -10.83
C SER A 62 -6.15 2.39 -11.02
N ASP A 63 -4.92 2.34 -11.52
CA ASP A 63 -4.17 1.09 -11.64
C ASP A 63 -3.85 0.45 -10.29
N ASP A 64 -3.87 1.24 -9.23
CA ASP A 64 -3.64 0.84 -7.84
C ASP A 64 -4.59 -0.26 -7.41
N THR A 65 -5.89 0.00 -7.44
CA THR A 65 -6.90 -1.00 -7.07
C THR A 65 -6.91 -2.17 -8.02
N VAL A 66 -6.71 -1.94 -9.33
CA VAL A 66 -6.69 -3.03 -10.32
C VAL A 66 -5.57 -4.02 -10.02
N LEU A 67 -4.36 -3.52 -9.74
CA LEU A 67 -3.22 -4.38 -9.43
C LEU A 67 -3.28 -4.92 -7.98
N HIS A 68 -3.86 -4.19 -7.03
CA HIS A 68 -4.10 -4.71 -5.68
C HIS A 68 -5.10 -5.86 -5.68
N LEU A 69 -6.17 -5.78 -6.46
CA LEU A 69 -7.09 -6.88 -6.74
C LEU A 69 -6.38 -8.05 -7.41
N ALA A 70 -5.50 -7.80 -8.40
CA ALA A 70 -4.73 -8.86 -9.04
C ALA A 70 -3.89 -9.66 -8.01
N THR A 71 -3.21 -8.97 -7.08
CA THR A 71 -2.49 -9.63 -5.98
C THR A 71 -3.44 -10.37 -5.04
N ALA A 72 -4.53 -9.72 -4.62
CA ALA A 72 -5.47 -10.26 -3.65
C ALA A 72 -6.17 -11.53 -4.15
N GLU A 73 -6.63 -11.52 -5.41
CA GLU A 73 -7.29 -12.65 -6.03
C GLU A 73 -6.34 -13.82 -6.30
N ALA A 74 -5.05 -13.57 -6.54
CA ALA A 74 -4.02 -14.62 -6.60
C ALA A 74 -3.86 -15.31 -5.24
N LEU A 75 -3.68 -14.52 -4.18
CA LEU A 75 -3.54 -15.01 -2.80
C LEU A 75 -4.79 -15.76 -2.33
N ALA A 76 -5.97 -15.30 -2.74
CA ALA A 76 -7.27 -15.89 -2.41
C ALA A 76 -7.47 -17.31 -2.99
N THR A 77 -6.64 -17.74 -3.93
CA THR A 77 -6.66 -19.12 -4.45
C THR A 77 -6.13 -20.14 -3.44
N GLY A 78 -5.37 -19.68 -2.44
CA GLY A 78 -4.69 -20.56 -1.48
C GLY A 78 -3.43 -21.25 -2.02
N LYS A 79 -3.02 -20.96 -3.26
CA LYS A 79 -1.74 -21.42 -3.81
C LYS A 79 -0.57 -20.88 -2.99
N GLU A 80 0.54 -21.60 -3.00
CA GLU A 80 1.77 -21.24 -2.29
C GLU A 80 3.00 -21.44 -3.20
N GLY A 81 4.15 -20.93 -2.75
CA GLY A 81 5.41 -21.09 -3.46
C GLY A 81 5.40 -20.52 -4.88
N GLU A 82 6.04 -21.22 -5.81
CA GLU A 82 6.12 -20.76 -7.20
C GLU A 82 4.76 -20.73 -7.91
N GLU A 83 3.83 -21.64 -7.57
CA GLU A 83 2.50 -21.66 -8.18
C GLU A 83 1.74 -20.35 -7.91
N LEU A 84 1.85 -19.82 -6.69
CA LEU A 84 1.32 -18.51 -6.33
C LEU A 84 2.00 -17.39 -7.13
N LEU A 85 3.33 -17.41 -7.25
CA LEU A 85 4.07 -16.36 -7.97
C LEU A 85 3.73 -16.33 -9.47
N GLN A 86 3.52 -17.50 -10.08
CA GLN A 86 3.06 -17.62 -11.46
C GLN A 86 1.62 -17.09 -11.63
N ASP A 87 0.74 -17.36 -10.68
CA ASP A 87 -0.65 -16.85 -10.69
C ASP A 87 -0.68 -15.33 -10.52
N VAL A 88 0.11 -14.77 -9.59
CA VAL A 88 0.27 -13.31 -9.44
C VAL A 88 0.77 -12.69 -10.75
N ALA A 89 1.80 -13.27 -11.38
CA ALA A 89 2.31 -12.77 -12.65
C ALA A 89 1.26 -12.81 -13.77
N ALA A 90 0.49 -13.90 -13.86
CA ALA A 90 -0.61 -14.02 -14.83
C ALA A 90 -1.69 -12.96 -14.61
N ARG A 91 -2.03 -12.68 -13.35
CA ARG A 91 -3.04 -11.69 -12.97
C ARG A 91 -2.58 -10.26 -13.17
N TYR A 92 -1.29 -9.96 -13.02
CA TYR A 92 -0.75 -8.66 -13.42
C TYR A 92 -0.83 -8.45 -14.93
N VAL A 93 -0.52 -9.49 -15.73
CA VAL A 93 -0.69 -9.45 -17.20
C VAL A 93 -2.16 -9.23 -17.57
N GLU A 94 -3.08 -9.92 -16.91
CA GLU A 94 -4.52 -9.73 -17.15
C GLU A 94 -5.00 -8.34 -16.72
N GLY A 95 -4.59 -7.88 -15.54
CA GLY A 95 -4.96 -6.56 -15.01
C GLY A 95 -4.52 -5.40 -15.91
N MET A 96 -3.38 -5.54 -16.62
CA MET A 96 -2.94 -4.52 -17.58
C MET A 96 -3.90 -4.32 -18.77
N LYS A 97 -4.86 -5.22 -19.00
CA LYS A 97 -5.93 -5.03 -20.00
C LYS A 97 -7.03 -4.07 -19.54
N ASP A 98 -7.12 -3.79 -18.25
CA ASP A 98 -8.10 -2.91 -17.61
C ASP A 98 -7.47 -1.57 -17.21
N MET A 99 -6.56 -1.03 -18.03
CA MET A 99 -5.79 0.18 -17.71
C MET A 99 -6.24 1.43 -18.49
N GLU A 100 -7.28 1.30 -19.32
CA GLU A 100 -7.84 2.43 -20.06
C GLU A 100 -8.32 3.50 -19.09
N GLY A 101 -7.74 4.69 -19.19
CA GLY A 101 -8.08 5.81 -18.31
C GLY A 101 -7.61 5.67 -16.85
N ARG A 102 -6.73 4.70 -16.52
CA ARG A 102 -6.26 4.42 -15.15
C ARG A 102 -4.78 4.73 -14.86
N LYS A 103 -4.03 5.12 -15.89
CA LYS A 103 -2.65 5.68 -15.82
C LYS A 103 -1.58 4.82 -15.11
N PRO A 104 -1.40 3.54 -15.49
CA PRO A 104 -0.35 2.73 -14.90
C PRO A 104 1.05 3.31 -15.04
N GLY A 105 1.81 3.26 -13.94
CA GLY A 105 3.17 3.76 -13.89
C GLY A 105 4.13 3.05 -14.87
N PRO A 106 5.17 3.74 -15.39
CA PRO A 106 6.05 3.19 -16.42
C PRO A 106 6.79 1.92 -16.00
N SER A 107 7.20 1.81 -14.74
CA SER A 107 7.85 0.60 -14.21
C SER A 107 6.87 -0.57 -14.10
N SER A 108 5.60 -0.32 -13.77
CA SER A 108 4.54 -1.34 -13.80
C SER A 108 4.33 -1.85 -15.22
N ILE A 109 4.15 -0.96 -16.21
CA ILE A 109 3.97 -1.32 -17.62
C ILE A 109 5.17 -2.16 -18.12
N LEU A 110 6.39 -1.63 -17.94
CA LEU A 110 7.61 -2.27 -18.42
C LEU A 110 7.82 -3.64 -17.77
N GLY A 111 7.60 -3.73 -16.46
CA GLY A 111 7.72 -4.98 -15.72
C GLY A 111 6.74 -6.04 -16.20
N VAL A 112 5.44 -5.70 -16.29
CA VAL A 112 4.42 -6.64 -16.73
C VAL A 112 4.67 -7.13 -18.16
N SER A 113 5.16 -6.25 -19.06
CA SER A 113 5.48 -6.63 -20.44
C SER A 113 6.58 -7.70 -20.57
N GLN A 114 7.38 -7.90 -19.52
CA GLN A 114 8.47 -8.87 -19.49
C GLN A 114 8.09 -10.20 -18.82
N LEU A 115 6.93 -10.25 -18.14
CA LEU A 115 6.45 -11.46 -17.48
C LEU A 115 6.05 -12.52 -18.52
N ARG A 116 6.37 -13.77 -18.22
CA ARG A 116 6.04 -14.96 -19.02
C ARG A 116 5.40 -16.03 -18.12
N PRO A 117 4.20 -15.76 -17.57
CA PRO A 117 3.52 -16.69 -16.67
C PRO A 117 3.34 -18.07 -17.32
N GLY A 118 3.55 -19.13 -16.55
CA GLY A 118 3.52 -20.52 -17.03
C GLY A 118 4.86 -21.05 -17.53
N THR A 119 5.92 -20.23 -17.51
CA THR A 119 7.30 -20.67 -17.76
C THR A 119 8.11 -20.64 -16.46
N GLU A 120 9.01 -21.61 -16.25
CA GLU A 120 9.85 -21.65 -15.04
C GLU A 120 10.63 -20.34 -14.86
N GLY A 121 10.48 -19.71 -13.69
CA GLY A 121 11.07 -18.40 -13.42
C GLY A 121 10.50 -17.24 -14.26
N GLY A 122 9.44 -17.44 -15.04
CA GLY A 122 8.82 -16.45 -15.93
C GLY A 122 8.19 -15.26 -15.23
N PHE A 123 8.08 -15.28 -13.90
CA PHE A 123 7.69 -14.13 -13.09
C PHE A 123 8.86 -13.19 -12.75
N ARG A 124 10.10 -13.55 -13.11
CA ARG A 124 11.29 -12.74 -12.81
C ARG A 124 11.61 -11.80 -13.96
N VAL A 125 11.96 -10.56 -13.61
CA VAL A 125 12.48 -9.56 -14.54
C VAL A 125 13.89 -9.14 -14.12
N PRO A 126 14.76 -8.68 -15.06
CA PRO A 126 16.11 -8.22 -14.74
C PRO A 126 16.11 -7.02 -13.79
N TYR A 127 17.22 -6.80 -13.08
CA TYR A 127 17.43 -5.58 -12.29
C TYR A 127 17.21 -4.33 -13.14
N ASN A 128 16.55 -3.32 -12.57
CA ASN A 128 16.32 -2.04 -13.22
C ASN A 128 16.60 -0.89 -12.24
N PRO A 129 17.61 -0.03 -12.48
CA PRO A 129 17.92 1.11 -11.62
C PRO A 129 16.75 2.12 -11.51
N ASP A 130 15.86 2.17 -12.50
CA ASP A 130 14.68 3.05 -12.50
C ASP A 130 13.43 2.37 -11.88
N GLY A 131 13.55 1.12 -11.41
CA GLY A 131 12.47 0.35 -10.79
C GLY A 131 12.06 0.82 -9.39
N THR A 132 12.18 2.11 -9.07
CA THR A 132 12.02 2.66 -7.71
C THR A 132 10.59 3.07 -7.36
N GLY A 133 9.66 3.04 -8.31
CA GLY A 133 8.28 3.52 -8.17
C GLY A 133 7.45 2.87 -7.06
N CYS A 134 6.35 3.51 -6.68
CA CYS A 134 5.37 3.03 -5.69
C CYS A 134 4.55 1.83 -6.16
N GLY A 135 4.58 1.49 -7.46
CA GLY A 135 3.73 0.45 -8.06
C GLY A 135 3.74 -0.90 -7.34
N ALA A 136 4.88 -1.29 -6.76
CA ALA A 136 4.98 -2.49 -5.92
C ALA A 136 4.32 -2.32 -4.54
N ALA A 137 4.43 -1.14 -3.92
CA ALA A 137 3.83 -0.81 -2.63
C ALA A 137 2.30 -0.83 -2.69
N MET A 138 1.72 -0.09 -3.64
CA MET A 138 0.27 0.16 -3.75
C MET A 138 -0.59 -1.10 -3.93
N ARG A 139 0.02 -2.22 -4.33
CA ARG A 139 -0.66 -3.49 -4.60
C ARG A 139 -0.36 -4.61 -3.61
N SER A 140 0.32 -4.32 -2.50
CA SER A 140 0.90 -5.35 -1.62
C SER A 140 0.22 -5.49 -0.26
N MET A 141 -0.74 -4.62 0.10
CA MET A 141 -1.41 -4.67 1.40
C MET A 141 -2.08 -6.02 1.67
N CYS A 142 -2.71 -6.62 0.65
CA CYS A 142 -3.42 -7.90 0.78
C CYS A 142 -2.50 -9.09 1.14
N ILE A 143 -1.18 -8.98 0.94
CA ILE A 143 -0.20 -9.96 1.42
C ILE A 143 -0.21 -9.98 2.97
N GLY A 144 -0.31 -8.81 3.61
CA GLY A 144 -0.46 -8.68 5.05
C GLY A 144 -1.79 -9.20 5.59
N LEU A 145 -2.87 -9.12 4.79
CA LEU A 145 -4.15 -9.77 5.11
C LEU A 145 -4.03 -11.29 5.10
N ARG A 146 -3.26 -11.85 4.15
CA ARG A 146 -3.06 -13.30 3.98
C ARG A 146 -2.11 -13.92 5.01
N TYR A 147 -1.07 -13.19 5.39
CA TYR A 147 -0.01 -13.64 6.30
C TYR A 147 0.15 -12.70 7.50
N PRO A 148 -0.89 -12.53 8.34
CA PRO A 148 -0.89 -11.48 9.35
C PRO A 148 -0.07 -11.83 10.60
N TRP A 149 0.30 -13.09 10.84
CA TRP A 149 0.82 -13.52 12.13
C TRP A 149 2.35 -13.39 12.24
N PRO A 150 2.90 -13.09 13.44
CA PRO A 150 4.35 -12.88 13.63
C PRO A 150 5.23 -14.01 13.10
N GLU A 151 4.82 -15.27 13.28
CA GLU A 151 5.53 -16.46 12.79
C GLU A 151 5.55 -16.56 11.25
N GLN A 152 4.68 -15.82 10.56
CA GLN A 152 4.59 -15.76 9.10
C GLN A 152 5.41 -14.60 8.50
N LEU A 153 6.12 -13.81 9.31
CA LEU A 153 6.86 -12.63 8.83
C LEU A 153 7.82 -12.95 7.69
N SER A 154 8.57 -14.05 7.77
CA SER A 154 9.48 -14.49 6.69
C SER A 154 8.75 -14.81 5.39
N THR A 155 7.56 -15.42 5.48
CA THR A 155 6.71 -15.72 4.32
C THR A 155 6.12 -14.45 3.72
N LEU A 156 5.59 -13.55 4.55
CA LEU A 156 5.09 -12.24 4.13
C LEU A 156 6.18 -11.47 3.36
N VAL A 157 7.38 -11.40 3.93
CA VAL A 157 8.54 -10.74 3.29
C VAL A 157 8.90 -11.39 1.98
N ALA A 158 9.00 -12.73 1.93
CA ALA A 158 9.35 -13.44 0.70
C ALA A 158 8.36 -13.16 -0.43
N ILE A 159 7.05 -13.22 -0.15
CA ILE A 159 6.01 -12.94 -1.14
C ILE A 159 6.01 -11.47 -1.55
N ALA A 160 6.12 -10.53 -0.62
CA ALA A 160 6.17 -9.10 -0.94
C ALA A 160 7.40 -8.73 -1.78
N VAL A 161 8.58 -9.31 -1.48
CA VAL A 161 9.79 -9.10 -2.27
C VAL A 161 9.65 -9.67 -3.67
N GLU A 162 9.22 -10.93 -3.83
CA GLU A 162 9.10 -11.56 -5.16
C GLU A 162 8.04 -10.88 -6.02
N THR A 163 6.84 -10.61 -5.47
CA THR A 163 5.75 -9.94 -6.21
C THR A 163 6.03 -8.47 -6.51
N GLY A 164 6.77 -7.77 -5.64
CA GLY A 164 7.26 -6.42 -5.91
C GLY A 164 8.27 -6.41 -7.06
N ARG A 165 9.22 -7.34 -7.05
CA ARG A 165 10.27 -7.46 -8.07
C ARG A 165 9.78 -7.84 -9.45
N MET A 166 8.57 -8.39 -9.59
CA MET A 166 7.95 -8.66 -10.90
C MET A 166 7.89 -7.40 -11.78
N THR A 167 7.82 -6.21 -11.17
CA THR A 167 7.84 -4.95 -11.93
C THR A 167 8.76 -3.86 -11.37
N HIS A 168 9.15 -3.97 -10.11
CA HIS A 168 10.03 -3.01 -9.43
C HIS A 168 11.27 -3.72 -8.89
N PRO A 169 12.17 -4.20 -9.77
CA PRO A 169 13.37 -4.96 -9.39
C PRO A 169 14.48 -4.03 -8.86
N HIS A 170 14.14 -3.11 -7.96
CA HIS A 170 15.03 -2.19 -7.23
C HIS A 170 14.63 -2.16 -5.75
N PRO A 171 15.57 -2.16 -4.78
CA PRO A 171 15.25 -2.16 -3.35
C PRO A 171 14.29 -1.06 -2.91
N THR A 172 14.48 0.19 -3.35
CA THR A 172 13.51 1.28 -3.12
C THR A 172 12.07 0.92 -3.51
N GLY A 173 11.87 0.18 -4.61
CA GLY A 173 10.55 -0.23 -5.09
C GLY A 173 10.00 -1.42 -4.30
N PHE A 174 10.67 -2.58 -4.33
CA PHE A 174 10.11 -3.80 -3.72
C PHE A 174 10.11 -3.76 -2.17
N LEU A 175 10.95 -2.96 -1.51
CA LEU A 175 10.81 -2.77 -0.06
C LEU A 175 9.58 -1.94 0.30
N GLY A 176 9.02 -1.17 -0.65
CA GLY A 176 7.70 -0.55 -0.51
C GLY A 176 6.56 -1.57 -0.47
N ALA A 177 6.68 -2.66 -1.23
CA ALA A 177 5.76 -3.80 -1.11
C ALA A 177 5.84 -4.43 0.29
N VAL A 178 7.06 -4.61 0.80
CA VAL A 178 7.29 -5.12 2.16
C VAL A 178 6.66 -4.20 3.21
N ALA A 179 6.86 -2.88 3.11
CA ALA A 179 6.26 -1.91 4.02
C ALA A 179 4.73 -1.98 4.03
N SER A 180 4.10 -1.99 2.85
CA SER A 180 2.64 -2.01 2.72
C SER A 180 2.04 -3.31 3.27
N ALA A 181 2.65 -4.46 2.95
CA ALA A 181 2.24 -5.76 3.49
C ALA A 181 2.43 -5.81 5.03
N LEU A 182 3.56 -5.33 5.54
CA LEU A 182 3.89 -5.36 6.96
C LEU A 182 2.98 -4.45 7.79
N PHE A 183 2.68 -3.24 7.32
CA PHE A 183 1.80 -2.33 8.04
C PHE A 183 0.38 -2.88 8.10
N THR A 184 -0.06 -3.53 7.03
CA THR A 184 -1.34 -4.24 7.01
C THR A 184 -1.36 -5.38 8.02
N SER A 185 -0.32 -6.21 8.10
CA SER A 185 -0.27 -7.29 9.11
C SER A 185 -0.24 -6.74 10.55
N TYR A 186 0.47 -5.64 10.79
CA TYR A 186 0.45 -4.95 12.07
C TYR A 186 -0.92 -4.35 12.43
N ALA A 187 -1.67 -3.84 11.45
CA ALA A 187 -3.04 -3.38 11.64
C ALA A 187 -3.99 -4.53 12.04
N VAL A 188 -3.85 -5.71 11.41
CA VAL A 188 -4.57 -6.94 11.81
C VAL A 188 -4.23 -7.33 13.24
N GLN A 189 -2.94 -7.29 13.61
CA GLN A 189 -2.44 -7.62 14.96
C GLN A 189 -2.77 -6.56 16.03
N ARG A 190 -3.38 -5.43 15.67
CA ARG A 190 -3.60 -4.27 16.57
C ARG A 190 -2.30 -3.74 17.20
N ARG A 191 -1.16 -3.91 16.51
CA ARG A 191 0.13 -3.40 16.97
C ARG A 191 0.08 -1.86 16.98
N PRO A 192 0.59 -1.17 18.02
CA PRO A 192 0.58 0.29 18.05
C PRO A 192 1.27 0.91 16.83
N ILE A 193 0.58 1.82 16.14
CA ILE A 193 1.01 2.44 14.86
C ILE A 193 2.40 3.10 14.99
N THR A 194 2.68 3.68 16.15
CA THR A 194 3.98 4.31 16.47
C THR A 194 5.17 3.35 16.39
N THR A 195 4.95 2.04 16.38
CA THR A 195 6.02 1.03 16.29
C THR A 195 6.22 0.44 14.89
N TRP A 196 5.36 0.79 13.91
CA TRP A 196 5.32 0.12 12.62
C TRP A 196 6.57 0.37 11.79
N GLY A 197 6.97 1.63 11.62
CA GLY A 197 8.16 1.98 10.85
C GLY A 197 9.45 1.43 11.46
N LEU A 198 9.56 1.37 12.80
CA LEU A 198 10.71 0.73 13.45
C LEU A 198 10.73 -0.79 13.18
N GLY A 199 9.56 -1.45 13.19
CA GLY A 199 9.44 -2.85 12.79
C GLY A 199 9.84 -3.08 11.33
N LEU A 200 9.51 -2.17 10.42
CA LEU A 200 9.97 -2.23 9.03
C LEU A 200 11.51 -2.21 8.94
N VAL A 201 12.15 -1.22 9.57
CA VAL A 201 13.60 -1.05 9.47
C VAL A 201 14.37 -2.14 10.23
N LYS A 202 13.94 -2.50 11.43
CA LYS A 202 14.71 -3.39 12.33
C LYS A 202 14.34 -4.87 12.22
N GLU A 203 13.16 -5.20 11.70
CA GLU A 203 12.69 -6.60 11.59
C GLU A 203 12.59 -7.01 10.11
N ALA A 204 11.75 -6.34 9.31
CA ALA A 204 11.43 -6.79 7.96
C ALA A 204 12.55 -6.53 6.92
N CYS A 205 13.24 -5.39 6.97
CA CYS A 205 14.35 -5.08 6.05
C CYS A 205 15.52 -6.07 6.17
N PRO A 206 16.03 -6.44 7.37
CA PRO A 206 17.05 -7.48 7.51
C PRO A 206 16.62 -8.83 6.94
N ILE A 207 15.39 -9.27 7.23
CA ILE A 207 14.83 -10.51 6.68
C ILE A 207 14.77 -10.45 5.15
N SER A 208 14.34 -9.31 4.61
CA SER A 208 14.30 -9.07 3.16
C SER A 208 15.69 -9.22 2.54
N LYS A 209 16.72 -8.63 3.16
CA LYS A 209 18.10 -8.72 2.66
C LYS A 209 18.60 -10.17 2.65
N SER A 210 18.39 -10.90 3.74
CA SER A 210 18.75 -12.33 3.83
C SER A 210 17.99 -13.18 2.82
N PHE A 211 16.72 -12.89 2.58
CA PHE A 211 15.93 -13.56 1.55
C PHE A 211 16.48 -13.28 0.14
N VAL A 212 16.82 -12.04 -0.19
CA VAL A 212 17.42 -11.71 -1.49
C VAL A 212 18.73 -12.46 -1.72
N GLN A 213 19.60 -12.51 -0.70
CA GLN A 213 20.86 -13.24 -0.76
C GLN A 213 20.64 -14.73 -1.00
N SER A 214 19.67 -15.35 -0.32
CA SER A 214 19.38 -16.79 -0.46
C SER A 214 18.82 -17.18 -1.83
N ARG A 215 18.15 -16.26 -2.53
CA ARG A 215 17.61 -16.50 -3.88
C ARG A 215 18.66 -16.41 -4.99
N GLY A 216 19.81 -15.76 -4.74
CA GLY A 216 20.91 -15.68 -5.69
C GLY A 216 20.61 -14.89 -6.97
N PHE A 217 19.56 -14.07 -7.00
CA PHE A 217 19.11 -13.32 -8.18
C PHE A 217 19.26 -11.80 -7.98
N ALA A 218 20.00 -11.14 -8.88
CA ALA A 218 20.30 -9.69 -8.83
C ALA A 218 20.85 -9.20 -7.48
N VAL A 219 21.64 -10.05 -6.80
CA VAL A 219 22.10 -9.79 -5.42
C VAL A 219 23.03 -8.59 -5.37
N ARG A 220 24.04 -8.53 -6.25
CA ARG A 220 25.07 -7.48 -6.22
C ARG A 220 24.47 -6.09 -6.44
N GLU A 221 23.60 -5.97 -7.43
CA GLU A 221 22.91 -4.73 -7.77
C GLU A 221 21.97 -4.31 -6.63
N THR A 222 21.21 -5.26 -6.09
CA THR A 222 20.31 -5.00 -4.95
C THR A 222 21.08 -4.53 -3.72
N GLU A 223 22.20 -5.17 -3.38
CA GLU A 223 22.99 -4.81 -2.20
C GLU A 223 23.65 -3.43 -2.34
N ARG A 224 24.08 -3.07 -3.55
CA ARG A 224 24.62 -1.75 -3.86
C ARG A 224 23.61 -0.64 -3.55
N ASP A 225 22.35 -0.82 -3.95
CA ASP A 225 21.33 0.23 -3.90
C ASP A 225 20.42 0.12 -2.65
N TRP A 226 20.73 -0.79 -1.72
CA TRP A 226 19.90 -1.09 -0.56
C TRP A 226 19.72 0.09 0.41
N GLY A 227 20.81 0.83 0.64
CA GLY A 227 20.93 1.80 1.74
C GLY A 227 19.87 2.91 1.69
N TYR A 228 19.56 3.40 0.48
CA TYR A 228 18.65 4.53 0.29
C TYR A 228 17.31 4.36 1.01
N PHE A 229 16.66 3.20 0.85
CA PHE A 229 15.34 2.95 1.46
C PHE A 229 15.44 3.00 2.99
N THR A 230 16.40 2.26 3.57
CA THR A 230 16.54 2.18 5.02
C THR A 230 16.94 3.50 5.64
N GLU A 231 17.86 4.24 5.03
CA GLU A 231 18.32 5.54 5.50
C GLU A 231 17.19 6.58 5.48
N LYS A 232 16.37 6.59 4.42
CA LYS A 232 15.19 7.48 4.35
C LYS A 232 14.15 7.16 5.41
N TRP A 233 13.91 5.89 5.69
CA TRP A 233 12.98 5.48 6.75
C TRP A 233 13.52 5.81 8.15
N GLU A 234 14.81 5.61 8.42
CA GLU A 234 15.43 6.01 9.68
C GLU A 234 15.36 7.52 9.89
N TRP A 235 15.63 8.31 8.84
CA TRP A 235 15.45 9.77 8.86
C TRP A 235 14.00 10.18 9.17
N TYR A 236 13.01 9.56 8.54
CA TYR A 236 11.59 9.85 8.80
C TYR A 236 11.21 9.52 10.25
N LEU A 237 11.68 8.38 10.77
CA LEU A 237 11.43 8.00 12.16
C LEU A 237 12.04 9.01 13.13
N GLU A 238 13.25 9.50 12.88
CA GLU A 238 13.88 10.56 13.67
C GLU A 238 13.07 11.86 13.61
N LEU A 239 12.66 12.26 12.39
CA LEU A 239 11.82 13.45 12.17
C LEU A 239 10.51 13.41 12.97
N ARG A 240 9.94 12.23 13.21
CA ARG A 240 8.70 12.03 13.98
C ARG A 240 8.94 11.66 15.44
N GLY A 241 10.18 11.56 15.91
CA GLY A 241 10.49 11.12 17.27
C GLY A 241 10.17 9.65 17.53
N LEU A 242 10.19 8.82 16.48
CA LEU A 242 9.84 7.39 16.50
C LEU A 242 11.06 6.46 16.33
N SER A 243 12.28 7.00 16.43
CA SER A 243 13.52 6.21 16.43
C SER A 243 13.62 5.25 17.61
N GLU A 244 12.97 5.59 18.73
CA GLU A 244 12.81 4.74 19.90
C GLU A 244 11.35 4.34 20.07
N ARG A 245 11.06 3.21 20.73
CA ARG A 245 9.68 2.69 20.92
C ARG A 245 8.82 3.54 21.87
N THR A 246 9.29 4.72 22.27
CA THR A 246 8.73 5.55 23.34
C THR A 246 8.71 7.02 22.93
N GLY A 247 7.62 7.71 23.24
CA GLY A 247 7.47 9.16 23.03
C GLY A 247 6.22 9.52 22.21
N PRO A 248 5.79 10.79 22.28
CA PRO A 248 4.72 11.29 21.41
C PRO A 248 5.24 11.46 19.97
N VAL A 249 4.34 11.33 18.99
CA VAL A 249 4.66 11.68 17.60
C VAL A 249 4.93 13.19 17.52
N LEU A 250 6.08 13.57 16.95
CA LEU A 250 6.46 14.96 16.76
C LEU A 250 5.83 15.52 15.48
N TRP A 251 5.12 16.63 15.61
CA TRP A 251 4.50 17.34 14.49
C TRP A 251 5.06 18.75 14.36
N PRO A 252 5.20 19.27 13.12
CA PRO A 252 5.41 20.71 12.92
C PRO A 252 4.27 21.53 13.54
N ALA A 253 4.56 22.75 13.98
CA ALA A 253 3.55 23.63 14.60
C ALA A 253 2.36 23.93 13.66
N SER A 254 2.63 24.05 12.36
CA SER A 254 1.62 24.15 11.30
C SER A 254 1.80 22.96 10.35
N TYR A 255 0.71 22.23 10.11
CA TYR A 255 0.73 21.02 9.30
C TYR A 255 -0.56 20.86 8.47
N GLY A 256 -1.04 21.97 7.89
CA GLY A 256 -2.15 22.01 6.96
C GLY A 256 -1.75 21.59 5.54
N PRO A 257 -2.65 21.65 4.55
CA PRO A 257 -2.39 21.16 3.20
C PRO A 257 -1.12 21.75 2.55
N ALA A 258 -0.93 23.08 2.63
CA ALA A 258 0.24 23.75 2.05
C ALA A 258 1.55 23.37 2.75
N GLU A 259 1.53 23.18 4.07
CA GLU A 259 2.70 22.74 4.82
C GLU A 259 3.01 21.26 4.55
N ARG A 260 1.98 20.41 4.46
CA ARG A 260 2.13 18.99 4.14
C ARG A 260 2.73 18.79 2.76
N ASP A 261 2.28 19.50 1.72
CA ASP A 261 2.89 19.41 0.39
C ASP A 261 4.41 19.69 0.43
N LYS A 262 4.82 20.73 1.18
CA LYS A 262 6.25 21.06 1.35
C LYS A 262 7.00 19.95 2.09
N VAL A 263 6.40 19.38 3.14
CA VAL A 263 7.02 18.30 3.91
C VAL A 263 7.08 17.00 3.12
N TYR A 264 6.00 16.60 2.45
CA TYR A 264 5.96 15.41 1.61
C TYR A 264 6.95 15.51 0.45
N LYS A 265 7.15 16.69 -0.13
CA LYS A 265 8.21 16.92 -1.12
C LYS A 265 9.60 16.59 -0.57
N SER A 266 9.87 16.79 0.72
CA SER A 266 11.14 16.38 1.36
C SER A 266 11.27 14.86 1.54
N PHE A 267 10.15 14.13 1.57
CA PHE A 267 10.14 12.67 1.63
C PHE A 267 10.49 12.07 0.27
N SER A 268 10.15 12.79 -0.80
CA SER A 268 10.28 12.31 -2.18
C SER A 268 11.70 12.02 -2.65
N LEU A 269 11.83 11.07 -3.58
CA LEU A 269 13.09 10.77 -4.27
C LEU A 269 13.39 11.79 -5.39
N LYS A 270 12.39 12.14 -6.20
CA LYS A 270 12.54 13.01 -7.39
C LYS A 270 11.49 14.14 -7.46
N GLY A 271 11.05 14.66 -6.31
CA GLY A 271 10.23 15.87 -6.24
C GLY A 271 8.71 15.68 -6.29
N TRP A 272 8.22 14.52 -6.76
CA TRP A 272 6.81 14.12 -6.68
C TRP A 272 6.64 13.10 -5.55
N ALA A 273 6.00 13.54 -4.47
CA ALA A 273 5.94 12.81 -3.20
C ALA A 273 4.92 11.69 -3.23
N GLY A 274 5.25 10.53 -2.68
CA GLY A 274 4.41 9.33 -2.70
C GLY A 274 4.64 8.42 -3.90
N ARG A 275 5.43 8.88 -4.88
CA ARG A 275 5.59 8.20 -6.17
C ARG A 275 6.61 7.07 -6.18
N SER A 276 7.27 6.81 -5.05
CA SER A 276 8.32 5.79 -4.93
C SER A 276 7.97 4.79 -3.83
N GLY A 277 8.57 3.60 -3.89
CA GLY A 277 8.28 2.57 -2.91
C GLY A 277 8.66 2.94 -1.48
N HIS A 278 9.59 3.90 -1.26
CA HIS A 278 9.93 4.35 0.10
C HIS A 278 8.93 5.35 0.67
N ASP A 279 8.40 6.28 -0.12
CA ASP A 279 7.62 7.41 0.37
C ASP A 279 6.10 7.21 0.29
N ALA A 280 5.57 6.38 -0.61
CA ALA A 280 4.14 6.06 -0.63
C ALA A 280 3.66 5.47 0.72
N PRO A 281 4.25 4.36 1.23
CA PRO A 281 3.90 3.84 2.55
C PRO A 281 4.32 4.76 3.71
N MET A 282 5.28 5.67 3.51
CA MET A 282 5.70 6.64 4.53
C MET A 282 4.66 7.73 4.73
N ILE A 283 4.13 8.31 3.66
CA ILE A 283 3.04 9.29 3.69
C ILE A 283 1.77 8.62 4.22
N ALA A 284 1.50 7.38 3.81
CA ALA A 284 0.38 6.61 4.36
C ALA A 284 0.48 6.43 5.89
N LEU A 285 1.67 6.10 6.40
CA LEU A 285 1.91 6.01 7.84
C LEU A 285 1.78 7.37 8.54
N ASP A 286 2.29 8.45 7.93
CA ASP A 286 2.15 9.82 8.44
C ASP A 286 0.67 10.23 8.55
N ALA A 287 -0.14 9.88 7.54
CA ALA A 287 -1.58 10.10 7.55
C ALA A 287 -2.27 9.32 8.69
N LEU A 288 -1.97 8.02 8.84
CA LEU A 288 -2.51 7.18 9.91
C LEU A 288 -2.16 7.70 11.31
N LEU A 289 -0.91 8.12 11.53
CA LEU A 289 -0.46 8.70 12.81
C LEU A 289 -1.17 10.02 13.13
N GLY A 290 -1.47 10.82 12.10
CA GLY A 290 -2.09 12.14 12.26
C GLY A 290 -3.61 12.12 12.38
N ALA A 291 -4.28 11.14 11.77
CA ALA A 291 -5.73 11.09 11.66
C ALA A 291 -6.42 10.37 12.83
N GLY A 292 -5.77 9.37 13.42
CA GLY A 292 -6.46 8.48 14.37
C GLY A 292 -7.71 7.86 13.72
N SER A 293 -8.86 7.93 14.40
CA SER A 293 -10.13 7.41 13.89
C SER A 293 -10.94 8.40 13.05
N ASP A 294 -10.36 9.53 12.63
CA ASP A 294 -11.05 10.53 11.81
C ASP A 294 -10.81 10.27 10.31
N TRP A 295 -11.87 9.87 9.61
CA TRP A 295 -11.83 9.59 8.17
C TRP A 295 -11.56 10.84 7.33
N GLU A 296 -12.14 12.00 7.67
CA GLU A 296 -11.92 13.23 6.92
C GLU A 296 -10.46 13.69 7.07
N GLU A 297 -9.89 13.56 8.27
CA GLU A 297 -8.49 13.89 8.51
C GLU A 297 -7.53 12.90 7.85
N LEU A 298 -7.87 11.60 7.78
CA LEU A 298 -7.10 10.61 7.03
C LEU A 298 -7.04 10.98 5.55
N MET A 299 -8.19 11.27 4.94
CA MET A 299 -8.27 11.62 3.52
C MET A 299 -7.57 12.95 3.22
N SER A 300 -7.75 13.96 4.08
CA SER A 300 -7.01 15.23 4.06
C SER A 300 -5.49 15.04 4.01
N ARG A 301 -4.95 14.09 4.77
CA ARG A 301 -3.50 13.83 4.85
C ARG A 301 -2.99 12.90 3.76
N GLY A 302 -3.71 11.81 3.52
CA GLY A 302 -3.25 10.68 2.73
C GLY A 302 -3.77 10.64 1.31
N ALA A 303 -4.80 11.42 0.95
CA ALA A 303 -5.43 11.38 -0.38
C ALA A 303 -5.57 12.75 -1.05
N PHE A 304 -5.56 13.85 -0.28
CA PHE A 304 -5.77 15.21 -0.80
C PHE A 304 -4.51 16.06 -0.67
N HIS A 305 -3.46 15.67 -1.37
CA HIS A 305 -2.18 16.38 -1.39
C HIS A 305 -1.61 16.47 -2.81
N GLY A 306 -0.68 17.39 -3.06
CA GLY A 306 -0.09 17.64 -4.38
C GLY A 306 0.93 16.60 -4.84
N GLY A 307 0.82 15.38 -4.33
CA GLY A 307 1.74 14.27 -4.58
C GLY A 307 1.09 13.21 -5.46
N ASP A 308 1.61 12.00 -5.41
CA ASP A 308 1.01 10.79 -5.98
C ASP A 308 -0.02 10.28 -4.96
N SER A 309 -1.22 10.83 -5.04
CA SER A 309 -2.19 10.89 -3.96
C SER A 309 -3.14 9.70 -3.87
N ASP A 310 -3.46 9.05 -4.99
CA ASP A 310 -4.15 7.76 -5.02
C ASP A 310 -3.26 6.65 -4.45
N SER A 311 -1.96 6.63 -4.80
CA SER A 311 -0.97 5.67 -4.27
C SER A 311 -0.76 5.71 -2.77
N THR A 312 -0.75 6.90 -2.18
CA THR A 312 -0.65 7.05 -0.73
C THR A 312 -1.98 6.69 -0.05
N ALA A 313 -3.10 7.06 -0.67
CA ALA A 313 -4.44 6.81 -0.15
C ALA A 313 -4.80 5.33 -0.12
N VAL A 314 -4.48 4.57 -1.17
CA VAL A 314 -4.81 3.13 -1.27
C VAL A 314 -4.17 2.34 -0.12
N ILE A 315 -2.94 2.70 0.27
CA ILE A 315 -2.21 2.09 1.40
C ILE A 315 -2.79 2.55 2.74
N ALA A 316 -2.97 3.87 2.91
CA ALA A 316 -3.45 4.46 4.16
C ALA A 316 -4.85 3.96 4.51
N CYS A 317 -5.77 3.99 3.55
CA CYS A 317 -7.16 3.60 3.75
C CYS A 317 -7.33 2.10 3.96
N CYS A 318 -6.45 1.27 3.37
CA CYS A 318 -6.44 -0.18 3.66
C CYS A 318 -6.14 -0.44 5.14
N CYS A 319 -5.07 0.17 5.66
CA CYS A 319 -4.70 0.04 7.06
C CYS A 319 -5.74 0.66 7.99
N TRP A 320 -6.28 1.82 7.64
CA TRP A 320 -7.29 2.49 8.45
C TRP A 320 -8.59 1.68 8.52
N GLY A 321 -9.04 1.11 7.39
CA GLY A 321 -10.22 0.25 7.35
C GLY A 321 -10.09 -1.00 8.22
N LEU A 322 -8.88 -1.56 8.35
CA LEU A 322 -8.65 -2.63 9.33
C LEU A 322 -8.85 -2.16 10.77
N LEU A 323 -8.37 -0.97 11.10
CA LEU A 323 -8.37 -0.41 12.46
C LEU A 323 -9.76 0.08 12.89
N HIS A 324 -10.52 0.67 11.96
CA HIS A 324 -11.73 1.44 12.26
C HIS A 324 -12.99 0.94 11.53
N GLY A 325 -12.87 -0.05 10.64
CA GLY A 325 -13.99 -0.50 9.82
C GLY A 325 -14.46 0.60 8.88
N THR A 326 -15.77 0.76 8.74
CA THR A 326 -16.40 1.85 7.96
C THR A 326 -17.06 2.90 8.86
N GLU A 327 -16.76 2.91 10.16
CA GLU A 327 -17.33 3.85 11.12
C GLU A 327 -16.87 5.28 10.78
N GLY A 328 -17.81 6.23 10.67
CA GLY A 328 -17.49 7.61 10.28
C GLY A 328 -17.24 7.82 8.78
N VAL A 329 -17.21 6.77 7.96
CA VAL A 329 -17.07 6.89 6.50
C VAL A 329 -18.44 7.19 5.89
N PRO A 330 -18.61 8.30 5.13
CA PRO A 330 -19.86 8.60 4.45
C PRO A 330 -20.26 7.45 3.50
N PRO A 331 -21.51 6.95 3.52
CA PRO A 331 -21.93 5.85 2.64
C PRO A 331 -21.71 6.12 1.15
N GLY A 332 -21.84 7.38 0.72
CA GLY A 332 -21.56 7.81 -0.66
C GLY A 332 -20.14 7.47 -1.12
N ASN A 333 -19.16 7.47 -0.22
CA ASN A 333 -17.76 7.22 -0.56
C ASN A 333 -17.49 5.78 -1.00
N TYR A 334 -18.34 4.81 -0.67
CA TYR A 334 -18.06 3.40 -0.95
C TYR A 334 -19.23 2.61 -1.52
N THR A 335 -20.46 3.12 -1.43
CA THR A 335 -21.65 2.29 -1.75
C THR A 335 -21.68 1.85 -3.20
N HIS A 336 -21.27 2.75 -4.11
CA HIS A 336 -21.27 2.56 -5.56
C HIS A 336 -19.87 2.48 -6.16
N LEU A 337 -18.86 2.20 -5.32
CA LEU A 337 -17.48 2.09 -5.76
C LEU A 337 -17.34 1.00 -6.83
N GLU A 338 -16.58 1.31 -7.87
CA GLU A 338 -16.16 0.36 -8.89
C GLU A 338 -15.49 -0.87 -8.24
N TYR A 339 -15.78 -2.07 -8.74
CA TYR A 339 -15.25 -3.34 -8.23
C TYR A 339 -15.50 -3.67 -6.76
N ARG A 340 -16.42 -2.98 -6.07
CA ARG A 340 -16.80 -3.27 -4.68
C ARG A 340 -17.00 -4.76 -4.39
N GLU A 341 -17.78 -5.46 -5.20
CA GLU A 341 -18.05 -6.90 -4.98
C GLU A 341 -16.77 -7.76 -5.07
N ARG A 342 -15.86 -7.43 -6.01
CA ARG A 342 -14.57 -8.13 -6.15
C ARG A 342 -13.65 -7.88 -4.95
N LEU A 343 -13.63 -6.63 -4.45
CA LEU A 343 -12.87 -6.24 -3.26
C LEU A 343 -13.37 -6.99 -2.03
N GLU A 344 -14.69 -6.97 -1.79
CA GLU A 344 -15.30 -7.65 -0.64
C GLU A 344 -15.15 -9.18 -0.74
N SER A 345 -15.30 -9.78 -1.92
CA SER A 345 -15.11 -11.23 -2.10
C SER A 345 -13.65 -11.65 -1.90
N SER A 346 -12.70 -10.83 -2.35
CA SER A 346 -11.27 -11.08 -2.08
C SER A 346 -10.97 -11.02 -0.59
N ALA A 347 -11.51 -10.02 0.12
CA ALA A 347 -11.37 -9.91 1.57
C ALA A 347 -11.89 -11.16 2.31
N GLU A 348 -13.07 -11.68 1.93
CA GLU A 348 -13.64 -12.90 2.52
C GLU A 348 -12.73 -14.11 2.38
N LYS A 349 -12.21 -14.34 1.17
CA LYS A 349 -11.32 -15.48 0.90
C LYS A 349 -9.99 -15.34 1.63
N LEU A 350 -9.42 -14.14 1.67
CA LEU A 350 -8.18 -13.85 2.40
C LEU A 350 -8.36 -14.06 3.90
N TYR A 351 -9.47 -13.58 4.49
CA TYR A 351 -9.80 -13.80 5.90
C TYR A 351 -9.91 -15.29 6.23
N ALA A 352 -10.65 -16.04 5.40
CA ALA A 352 -10.81 -17.47 5.57
C ALA A 352 -9.47 -18.22 5.50
N LEU A 353 -8.53 -17.80 4.65
CA LEU A 353 -7.21 -18.42 4.55
C LEU A 353 -6.28 -18.04 5.71
N SER A 354 -6.34 -16.81 6.20
CA SER A 354 -5.47 -16.34 7.29
C SER A 354 -5.88 -16.85 8.68
N HIS A 355 -7.16 -17.23 8.86
CA HIS A 355 -7.71 -17.67 10.15
C HIS A 355 -8.02 -19.18 10.23
N ARG A 356 -7.69 -19.96 9.19
CA ARG A 356 -7.93 -21.43 9.11
C ARG A 356 -7.18 -22.29 10.15
N GLY A 357 -6.42 -21.68 11.06
CA GLY A 357 -5.72 -22.36 12.17
C GLY A 357 -6.28 -22.07 13.58
N GLY A 358 -7.34 -21.26 13.70
CA GLY A 358 -7.90 -20.81 14.98
C GLY A 358 -8.49 -21.91 15.88
N ASP A 359 -8.93 -23.04 15.31
CA ASP A 359 -9.49 -24.16 16.09
C ASP A 359 -8.44 -25.00 16.85
N LYS A 360 -7.15 -24.65 16.76
CA LYS A 360 -6.07 -25.34 17.51
C LYS A 360 -5.65 -24.65 18.80
N TYR A 361 -6.13 -23.45 19.07
CA TYR A 361 -5.73 -22.67 20.24
C TYR A 361 -6.89 -21.79 20.75
N ASP A 362 -7.97 -22.44 21.18
CA ASP A 362 -8.91 -21.85 22.15
C ASP A 362 -8.70 -22.63 23.47
N PRO A 363 -8.24 -21.99 24.56
CA PRO A 363 -8.07 -22.66 25.85
C PRO A 363 -9.38 -23.10 26.51
#